data_AF-A0A8S1PKJ1-F1
#
_entry.id   AF-A0A8S1PKJ1-F1
#
_cell.length_a   1.000
_cell.length_b   1.000
_cell.length_c   1.000
_cell.angle_alpha   90.00
_cell.angle_beta   90.00
_cell.angle_gamma   90.00
#
_symmetry.space_group_name_H-M   'P 1'
#
loop_
_entity.id
_entity.type
_entity.pdbx_description
1 polymer ?
#
loop_
_entity_poly.entity_id
_entity_poly.type
_entity_poly.pdbx_seq_one_letter_code
_entity_poly.pdbx_strand_id
1 'polypeptide(L)'
;MSQDTKKILMNSEVIAVNQDSLGIQASRVKKVLASEVWIAQVTDNCAGLVSVLFNQATITESITIEFDKLGISGTQNVRDLINQVELGQSTTSYTEQ
;
A
#
# COMPACT_ATOMS: atom_id res chain seq x y z
N MET A 1 -23.86 9.85 9.52
CA MET A 1 -22.46 9.42 9.34
C MET A 1 -21.58 10.19 10.30
N SER A 2 -20.68 9.51 11.01
CA SER A 2 -19.67 10.20 11.83
C SER A 2 -18.57 10.77 10.94
N GLN A 3 -17.74 11.66 11.51
CA GLN A 3 -16.57 12.21 10.81
C GLN A 3 -15.56 11.11 10.45
N ASP A 4 -15.41 10.10 11.31
CA ASP A 4 -14.49 8.98 11.05
C ASP A 4 -14.98 8.12 9.89
N THR A 5 -16.29 7.85 9.81
CA THR A 5 -16.86 7.16 8.64
C THR A 5 -16.61 7.95 7.35
N LYS A 6 -16.73 9.28 7.39
CA LYS A 6 -16.45 10.13 6.21
C LYS A 6 -14.97 10.04 5.82
N LYS A 7 -14.04 10.11 6.78
CA LYS A 7 -12.60 10.02 6.51
C LYS A 7 -12.24 8.71 5.78
N ILE A 8 -12.84 7.60 6.19
CA ILE A 8 -12.59 6.30 5.54
C ILE A 8 -13.24 6.24 4.16
N LEU A 9 -14.55 6.54 4.06
CA LEU A 9 -15.30 6.32 2.81
C LEU A 9 -15.08 7.38 1.73
N MET A 10 -14.63 8.58 2.10
CA MET A 10 -14.44 9.71 1.18
C MET A 10 -12.96 10.01 0.92
N ASN A 11 -12.04 9.11 1.26
CA ASN A 11 -10.63 9.28 0.95
C ASN A 11 -10.41 9.19 -0.57
N SER A 12 -10.14 10.32 -1.21
CA SER A 12 -9.98 10.41 -2.66
C SER A 12 -8.82 9.60 -3.20
N GLU A 13 -7.73 9.45 -2.46
CA GLU A 13 -6.55 8.69 -2.89
C GLU A 13 -6.87 7.18 -2.89
N VAL A 14 -7.54 6.68 -1.85
CA VAL A 14 -7.99 5.27 -1.80
C VAL A 14 -9.05 4.98 -2.86
N ILE A 15 -9.98 5.92 -3.10
CA ILE A 15 -10.98 5.79 -4.18
C ILE A 15 -10.28 5.76 -5.55
N ALA A 16 -9.27 6.59 -5.78
CA ALA A 16 -8.54 6.62 -7.04
C ALA A 16 -7.85 5.28 -7.35
N VAL A 17 -7.28 4.61 -6.34
CA VAL A 17 -6.74 3.24 -6.50
C VAL A 17 -7.84 2.25 -6.92
N ASN A 18 -9.02 2.32 -6.31
CA ASN A 18 -10.14 1.46 -6.68
C ASN A 18 -10.68 1.76 -8.09
N GLN A 19 -10.65 3.02 -8.51
CA GLN A 19 -11.12 3.48 -9.82
C GLN A 19 -10.00 3.56 -10.86
N ASP A 20 -8.86 2.89 -10.62
CA ASP A 20 -7.73 2.94 -11.51
C ASP A 20 -8.08 2.38 -12.89
N SER A 21 -7.60 3.05 -13.94
CA SER A 21 -7.96 2.73 -15.32
C SER A 21 -7.42 1.38 -15.82
N LEU A 22 -6.36 0.84 -15.20
CA LEU A 22 -5.85 -0.49 -15.54
C LEU A 22 -6.81 -1.59 -15.10
N GLY A 23 -7.67 -1.33 -14.09
CA GLY A 23 -8.61 -2.31 -13.55
C GLY A 23 -7.93 -3.56 -12.98
N ILE A 24 -6.65 -3.46 -12.60
CA ILE A 24 -5.87 -4.59 -12.08
C ILE A 24 -6.22 -4.79 -10.61
N GLN A 25 -6.75 -5.97 -10.30
CA GLN A 25 -7.03 -6.35 -8.93
C GLN A 25 -5.74 -6.62 -8.15
N ALA A 26 -5.74 -6.23 -6.88
CA ALA A 26 -4.64 -6.55 -5.97
C ALA A 26 -4.45 -8.06 -5.81
N SER A 27 -3.20 -8.50 -5.79
CA SER A 27 -2.80 -9.89 -5.53
C SER A 27 -1.96 -9.97 -4.25
N ARG A 28 -2.14 -11.06 -3.50
CA ARG A 28 -1.35 -11.31 -2.29
C ARG A 28 0.00 -11.88 -2.67
N VAL A 29 1.08 -11.17 -2.30
CA VAL A 29 2.46 -11.57 -2.61
C VAL A 29 3.22 -12.17 -1.43
N LYS A 30 2.77 -11.88 -0.20
CA LYS A 30 3.35 -12.46 1.01
C LYS A 30 2.26 -12.78 2.01
N LYS A 31 2.37 -13.93 2.67
CA LYS A 31 1.57 -14.30 3.84
C LYS A 31 2.45 -15.06 4.81
N VAL A 32 2.61 -14.51 6.01
CA VAL A 32 3.34 -15.14 7.12
C VAL A 32 2.45 -15.06 8.35
N LEU A 33 1.94 -16.19 8.80
CA LEU A 33 1.00 -16.27 9.93
C LEU A 33 -0.21 -15.32 9.69
N ALA A 34 -0.32 -14.27 10.51
CA ALA A 34 -1.38 -13.26 10.46
C ALA A 34 -1.01 -12.02 9.61
N SER A 35 0.24 -11.90 9.20
CA SER A 35 0.75 -10.78 8.39
C SER A 35 0.63 -11.09 6.89
N GLU A 36 0.01 -10.17 6.14
CA GLU A 36 -0.17 -10.27 4.69
C GLU A 36 0.32 -9.02 3.97
N VAL A 37 0.84 -9.20 2.76
CA VAL A 37 1.20 -8.11 1.86
C VAL A 37 0.47 -8.31 0.53
N TRP A 38 -0.27 -7.28 0.13
CA TRP A 38 -1.03 -7.24 -1.11
C TRP A 38 -0.51 -6.11 -1.98
N ILE A 39 -0.46 -6.33 -3.30
CA ILE A 39 -0.02 -5.32 -4.25
C ILE A 39 -0.97 -5.21 -5.43
N ALA A 40 -1.12 -4.00 -5.97
CA ALA A 40 -1.78 -3.73 -7.25
C ALA A 40 -0.94 -2.74 -8.05
N GLN A 41 -0.86 -2.94 -9.36
CA GLN A 41 -0.35 -1.92 -10.28
C GLN A 41 -1.42 -0.86 -10.49
N VAL A 42 -1.01 0.41 -10.55
CA VAL A 42 -1.89 1.56 -10.77
C VAL A 42 -1.31 2.50 -11.83
N THR A 43 -2.20 3.26 -12.46
CA THR A 43 -1.89 4.26 -13.47
C THR A 43 -1.35 5.53 -12.81
N ASP A 44 -0.12 5.48 -12.31
CA ASP A 44 0.64 6.67 -11.94
C ASP A 44 1.84 6.82 -12.86
N ASN A 45 1.77 7.76 -13.82
CA ASN A 45 2.78 8.00 -14.85
C ASN A 45 3.33 6.69 -15.48
N CYS A 46 2.44 5.72 -15.69
CA CYS A 46 2.71 4.38 -16.24
C CYS A 46 3.48 3.38 -15.35
N ALA A 47 3.79 3.68 -14.08
CA ALA A 47 4.60 2.78 -13.23
C ALA A 47 4.25 2.74 -11.73
N GLY A 48 3.06 3.21 -11.33
CA GLY A 48 2.64 3.19 -9.93
C GLY A 48 2.37 1.79 -9.37
N LEU A 49 2.68 1.60 -8.09
CA LEU A 49 2.34 0.38 -7.36
C LEU A 49 1.78 0.74 -5.99
N VAL A 50 0.63 0.16 -5.66
CA VAL A 50 0.00 0.29 -4.34
C VAL A 50 0.25 -0.98 -3.57
N SER A 51 0.61 -0.84 -2.30
CA SER A 51 0.80 -1.95 -1.37
C SER A 51 -0.08 -1.79 -0.14
N VAL A 52 -0.64 -2.91 0.34
CA VAL A 52 -1.33 -3.01 1.62
C VAL A 52 -0.58 -3.98 2.51
N LEU A 53 -0.07 -3.48 3.64
CA LEU A 53 0.51 -4.27 4.72
C LEU A 53 -0.60 -4.53 5.73
N PHE A 54 -1.08 -5.79 5.78
CA PHE A 54 -2.26 -6.15 6.53
C PHE A 54 -1.91 -7.08 7.69
N ASN A 55 -2.06 -6.55 8.91
CA ASN A 55 -1.90 -7.31 10.14
C ASN A 55 -3.27 -7.84 10.62
N GLN A 56 -3.44 -9.16 10.62
CA GLN A 56 -4.65 -9.83 11.15
C GLN A 56 -4.49 -10.28 12.61
N ALA A 57 -3.32 -10.09 13.23
CA ALA A 57 -3.11 -10.42 14.62
C ALA A 57 -3.82 -9.38 15.52
N THR A 58 -4.02 -9.76 16.78
CA THR A 58 -4.51 -8.83 17.82
C THR A 58 -3.37 -8.01 18.45
N ILE A 59 -2.13 -8.21 17.98
CA ILE A 59 -0.93 -7.53 18.45
C ILE A 59 -0.30 -6.74 17.30
N THR A 60 0.38 -5.65 17.61
CA THR A 60 1.20 -4.89 16.67
C THR A 60 2.33 -5.77 16.14
N GLU A 61 2.51 -5.82 14.82
CA GLU A 61 3.54 -6.64 14.15
C GLU A 61 4.22 -5.80 13.07
N SER A 62 5.55 -5.84 13.03
CA SER A 62 6.29 -5.21 11.93
C SER A 62 6.14 -6.04 10.65
N ILE A 63 5.59 -5.42 9.60
CA ILE A 63 5.48 -6.03 8.28
C ILE A 63 6.44 -5.29 7.33
N THR A 64 7.33 -6.06 6.70
CA THR A 64 8.30 -5.54 5.73
C THR A 64 7.96 -5.99 4.33
N ILE A 65 8.01 -5.03 3.40
CA ILE A 65 7.99 -5.23 1.97
C ILE A 65 9.36 -4.91 1.38
N GLU A 66 9.92 -5.87 0.64
CA GLU A 66 11.22 -5.71 -0.04
C GLU A 66 10.94 -5.41 -1.51
N PHE A 67 11.54 -4.34 -2.04
CA PHE A 67 11.25 -3.85 -3.39
C PHE A 67 11.83 -4.77 -4.47
N ASP A 68 12.95 -5.44 -4.17
CA ASP A 68 13.59 -6.40 -5.07
C ASP A 68 12.65 -7.58 -5.39
N LYS A 69 11.87 -8.06 -4.40
CA LYS A 69 10.89 -9.13 -4.56
C LYS A 69 9.71 -8.73 -5.44
N LEU A 70 9.50 -7.43 -5.62
CA LEU A 70 8.45 -6.86 -6.47
C LEU A 70 8.97 -6.49 -7.86
N GLY A 71 10.26 -6.71 -8.15
CA GLY A 71 10.90 -6.24 -9.37
C GLY A 71 11.05 -4.72 -9.44
N ILE A 72 10.93 -4.03 -8.31
CA ILE A 72 11.08 -2.58 -8.21
C ILE A 72 12.55 -2.28 -7.89
N SER A 73 13.16 -1.43 -8.71
CA SER A 73 14.57 -1.04 -8.56
C SER A 73 14.71 0.48 -8.52
N GLY A 74 15.71 0.96 -7.79
CA GLY A 74 16.00 2.38 -7.64
C GLY A 74 15.19 3.02 -6.51
N THR A 75 15.38 4.33 -6.35
CA THR A 75 14.73 5.10 -5.29
C THR A 75 13.24 5.28 -5.57
N GLN A 76 12.41 4.83 -4.64
CA GLN A 76 10.96 4.98 -4.69
C GLN A 76 10.50 6.04 -3.71
N ASN A 77 9.59 6.90 -4.13
CA ASN A 77 8.85 7.76 -3.21
C ASN A 77 7.73 6.91 -2.59
N VAL A 78 7.61 6.95 -1.26
CA VAL A 78 6.60 6.21 -0.51
C VAL A 78 5.64 7.22 0.11
N ARG A 79 4.34 6.99 -0.10
CA ARG A 79 3.25 7.83 0.42
C ARG A 79 2.23 6.96 1.15
N ASP A 80 1.80 7.41 2.32
CA ASP A 80 0.68 6.83 3.06
C ASP A 80 -0.63 7.43 2.52
N LEU A 81 -1.44 6.61 1.86
CA LEU A 81 -2.73 7.03 1.28
C LEU A 81 -3.83 7.20 2.34
N ILE A 82 -3.75 6.50 3.47
CA ILE A 82 -4.76 6.57 4.54
C ILE A 82 -4.61 7.88 5.30
N ASN A 83 -3.37 8.22 5.69
CA ASN A 83 -3.07 9.46 6.40
C ASN A 83 -2.75 10.63 5.46
N GLN A 84 -2.59 10.37 4.16
CA GLN A 84 -2.26 11.36 3.11
C GLN A 84 -0.91 12.07 3.37
N VAL A 85 0.09 11.31 3.80
CA VAL A 85 1.42 11.80 4.22
C VAL A 85 2.52 11.23 3.32
N GLU A 86 3.45 12.08 2.89
CA GLU A 86 4.70 11.65 2.25
C GLU A 86 5.64 11.04 3.30
N LEU A 87 5.98 9.77 3.13
CA LEU A 87 6.89 9.03 4.03
C LEU A 87 8.36 9.17 3.59
N GLY A 88 8.59 9.75 2.41
CA GLY A 88 9.91 10.03 1.88
C GLY A 88 10.38 8.98 0.88
N GLN A 89 11.69 8.78 0.80
CA GLN A 89 12.33 7.91 -0.20
C GLN A 89 12.84 6.62 0.43
N SER A 90 12.58 5.50 -0.24
CA SER A 90 13.09 4.17 0.12
C SER A 90 13.73 3.51 -1.08
N THR A 91 14.79 2.73 -0.86
CA THR A 91 15.55 2.10 -1.96
C THR A 91 15.44 0.58 -1.97
N THR A 92 15.45 -0.05 -0.80
CA THR A 92 15.49 -1.52 -0.69
C THR A 92 14.20 -2.12 -0.15
N SER A 93 13.58 -1.46 0.83
CA SER A 93 12.42 -1.99 1.54
C SER A 93 11.68 -0.90 2.30
N TYR A 94 10.43 -1.18 2.65
CA TYR A 94 9.62 -0.38 3.55
C TYR A 94 9.07 -1.27 4.68
N THR A 95 9.03 -0.78 5.92
CA THR A 95 8.53 -1.52 7.09
C THR A 95 7.61 -0.63 7.91
N GLU A 96 6.45 -1.16 8.29
CA GLU A 96 5.47 -0.49 9.16
C GLU A 96 5.01 -1.46 10.27
N GLN A 97 4.45 -0.94 11.37
CA GLN A 97 4.00 -1.69 12.55
C GLN A 97 2.49 -1.64 12.77
#